data_AF-A0A7X4BSR2-F1
#
_entry.id   AF-A0A7X4BSR2-F1
#
_cell.length_a   1.000
_cell.length_b   1.000
_cell.length_c   1.000
_cell.angle_alpha   90.00
_cell.angle_beta   90.00
_cell.angle_gamma   90.00
#
_symmetry.space_group_name_H-M   'P 1'
#
loop_
_entity.id
_entity.type
_entity.pdbx_description
1 polymer ?
#
loop_
_entity_poly.entity_id
_entity_poly.type
_entity_poly.pdbx_seq_one_letter_code
_entity_poly.pdbx_strand_id
1 'polypeptide(L)'
;GVLEPEARQGLREWQTDRGIEATGYLDRTSLTELLAAGREAEAQAEEARRRDEAEAEERRLAEERRVAREERLAEQARLDAERREEEQRLAEEARRAEDARLAEEARLEMERIAEQARLAEEARLAEQERLAEEARLAEQARLAEEARLAEQERVDQARRTAAERLGNRGQRQAETMEEARRRAEERLTDDQLLLAARNDLAGTTGDLNWRLALPRRSWTGVRSRGDDVVGLDLNGRSLGGGIPTRVARLTELELLNLGGNRLTGAIPAELGSLGKLKALFLEDNQLSGQIPAELGAMSNLEDLHLYNNPLTGIIPPELGNLASLKRLRLSRTQIAGRIPPELGQLGQLELLALSGNQLSGQIPAELANLTSLRRLTLRDNRLSGCIPRPLMRFESGINPQLGGVRLPECGRQ
;
A
#
# COMPACT_ATOMS: atom_id res chain seq x y z
N GLY A 1 13.04 77.00 82.45
CA GLY A 1 14.10 75.99 82.30
C GLY A 1 15.25 76.61 81.55
N VAL A 2 16.46 76.15 81.79
CA VAL A 2 17.65 76.53 81.01
C VAL A 2 17.39 76.06 79.58
N LEU A 3 17.20 76.98 78.63
CA LEU A 3 17.10 76.63 77.21
C LEU A 3 18.44 76.03 76.75
N GLU A 4 18.39 74.99 75.93
CA GLU A 4 19.59 74.42 75.29
C GLU A 4 20.28 75.48 74.39
N PRO A 5 21.60 75.39 74.16
CA PRO A 5 22.36 76.38 73.40
C PRO A 5 21.76 76.72 72.03
N GLU A 6 21.28 75.74 71.27
CA GLU A 6 20.65 75.97 69.97
C GLU A 6 19.29 76.67 70.11
N ALA A 7 18.48 76.26 71.10
CA ALA A 7 17.19 76.89 71.38
C ALA A 7 17.38 78.36 71.85
N ARG A 8 18.46 78.67 72.55
CA ARG A 8 18.84 80.05 72.90
C ARG A 8 19.24 80.86 71.68
N GLN A 9 19.93 80.26 70.73
CA GLN A 9 20.31 80.93 69.49
C GLN A 9 19.07 81.24 68.63
N GLY A 10 18.20 80.24 68.40
CA GLY A 10 16.96 80.45 67.65
C GLY A 10 16.02 81.45 68.32
N LEU A 11 15.93 81.47 69.65
CA LEU A 11 15.18 82.49 70.38
C LEU A 11 15.77 83.90 70.17
N ARG A 12 17.10 84.04 70.18
CA ARG A 12 17.76 85.33 69.94
C ARG A 12 17.55 85.83 68.53
N GLU A 13 17.64 84.95 67.53
CA GLU A 13 17.37 85.27 66.12
C GLU A 13 15.90 85.71 65.96
N TRP A 14 14.95 84.95 66.52
CA TRP A 14 13.52 85.28 66.50
C TRP A 14 13.20 86.62 67.19
N GLN A 15 13.86 86.92 68.31
CA GLN A 15 13.73 88.19 69.03
C GLN A 15 14.33 89.35 68.21
N THR A 16 15.47 89.12 67.55
CA THR A 16 16.16 90.12 66.72
C THR A 16 15.34 90.48 65.48
N ASP A 17 14.81 89.49 64.77
CA ASP A 17 13.98 89.70 63.57
C ASP A 17 12.69 90.48 63.86
N ARG A 18 12.21 90.45 65.10
CA ARG A 18 11.03 91.19 65.57
C ARG A 18 11.36 92.50 66.30
N GLY A 19 12.63 92.89 66.40
CA GLY A 19 13.05 94.12 67.06
C GLY A 19 12.81 94.15 68.58
N ILE A 20 12.73 92.98 69.22
CA ILE A 20 12.53 92.86 70.68
C ILE A 20 13.88 93.08 71.37
N GLU A 21 14.13 94.29 71.88
CA GLU A 21 15.39 94.64 72.56
C GLU A 21 15.67 93.74 73.79
N ALA A 22 16.97 93.51 74.04
CA ALA A 22 17.57 92.56 74.98
C ALA A 22 17.30 92.82 76.49
N THR A 23 16.08 93.22 76.86
CA THR A 23 15.65 93.44 78.25
C THR A 23 15.30 92.15 78.99
N GLY A 24 15.21 91.02 78.27
CA GLY A 24 15.04 89.68 78.83
C GLY A 24 13.60 89.28 79.18
N TYR A 25 12.60 90.15 78.97
CA TYR A 25 11.18 89.86 79.24
C TYR A 25 10.34 89.92 77.97
N LEU A 26 9.62 88.84 77.66
CA LEU A 26 8.63 88.78 76.59
C LEU A 26 7.25 89.20 77.13
N ASP A 27 6.54 90.05 76.39
CA ASP A 27 5.13 90.31 76.69
C ASP A 27 4.24 89.09 76.36
N ARG A 28 2.97 89.14 76.79
CA ARG A 28 2.04 88.02 76.63
C ARG A 28 1.74 87.69 75.16
N THR A 29 1.75 88.69 74.28
CA THR A 29 1.47 88.51 72.84
C THR A 29 2.66 87.84 72.16
N SER A 30 3.87 88.34 72.39
CA SER A 30 5.13 87.82 71.88
C SER A 30 5.38 86.39 72.37
N LEU A 31 5.07 86.09 73.64
CA LEU A 31 5.16 84.73 74.16
C LEU A 31 4.19 83.77 73.45
N THR A 32 2.98 84.25 73.13
CA THR A 32 1.97 83.43 72.43
C THR A 32 2.39 83.16 70.99
N GLU A 33 2.93 84.16 70.30
CA GLU A 33 3.49 84.00 68.94
C GLU A 33 4.70 83.06 68.92
N LEU A 34 5.61 83.17 69.90
CA LEU A 34 6.76 82.27 70.02
C LEU A 34 6.31 80.82 70.23
N LEU A 35 5.32 80.58 71.09
CA LEU A 35 4.76 79.24 71.32
C LEU A 35 4.00 78.70 70.10
N ALA A 36 3.39 79.56 69.29
CA ALA A 36 2.76 79.18 68.02
C ALA A 36 3.81 78.81 66.97
N ALA A 37 4.85 79.63 66.81
CA ALA A 37 5.98 79.35 65.93
C ALA A 37 6.73 78.08 66.32
N GLY A 38 6.90 77.83 67.63
CA GLY A 38 7.49 76.58 68.14
C GLY A 38 6.65 75.34 67.79
N ARG A 39 5.32 75.42 67.91
CA ARG A 39 4.42 74.33 67.51
C ARG A 39 4.41 74.09 66.00
N GLU A 40 4.47 75.16 65.21
CA GLU A 40 4.55 75.05 63.75
C GLU A 40 5.89 74.44 63.32
N ALA A 41 7.00 74.88 63.90
CA ALA A 41 8.31 74.30 63.66
C ALA A 41 8.39 72.81 64.07
N GLU A 42 7.77 72.43 65.20
CA GLU A 42 7.68 71.04 65.63
C GLU A 42 6.85 70.19 64.66
N ALA A 43 5.71 70.71 64.19
CA ALA A 43 4.87 70.03 63.20
C ALA A 43 5.59 69.86 61.86
N GLN A 44 6.31 70.90 61.39
CA GLN A 44 7.13 70.84 60.18
C GLN A 44 8.28 69.83 60.33
N ALA A 45 8.93 69.80 61.50
CA ALA A 45 9.99 68.83 61.78
C ALA A 45 9.45 67.40 61.85
N GLU A 46 8.25 67.18 62.40
CA GLU A 46 7.61 65.86 62.39
C GLU A 46 7.17 65.44 60.98
N GLU A 47 6.63 66.34 60.18
CA GLU A 47 6.30 66.07 58.79
C GLU A 47 7.55 65.76 57.95
N ALA A 48 8.64 66.50 58.15
CA ALA A 48 9.93 66.21 57.52
C ALA A 48 10.44 64.81 57.90
N ARG A 49 10.41 64.45 59.18
CA ARG A 49 10.78 63.08 59.64
C ARG A 49 9.92 62.01 58.98
N ARG A 50 8.60 62.20 58.89
CA ARG A 50 7.69 61.24 58.23
C ARG A 50 7.97 61.12 56.73
N ARG A 51 8.32 62.21 56.05
CA ARG A 51 8.74 62.20 54.65
C ARG A 51 10.05 61.44 54.47
N ASP A 52 11.06 61.73 55.30
CA ASP A 52 12.35 61.03 55.27
C ASP A 52 12.18 59.52 55.55
N GLU A 53 11.35 59.15 56.52
CA GLU A 53 11.01 57.75 56.82
C GLU A 53 10.30 57.07 55.65
N ALA A 54 9.31 57.74 55.03
CA ALA A 54 8.60 57.21 53.86
C ALA A 54 9.54 57.05 52.65
N GLU A 55 10.42 58.01 52.38
CA GLU A 55 11.44 57.91 51.33
C GLU A 55 12.44 56.78 51.62
N ALA A 56 12.85 56.60 52.88
CA ALA A 56 13.74 55.51 53.26
C ALA A 56 13.05 54.14 53.09
N GLU A 57 11.77 54.02 53.45
CA GLU A 57 10.98 52.80 53.24
C GLU A 57 10.78 52.51 51.75
N GLU A 58 10.48 53.52 50.93
CA GLU A 58 10.36 53.37 49.48
C GLU A 58 11.66 52.88 48.85
N ARG A 59 12.82 53.45 49.25
CA ARG A 59 14.13 52.99 48.78
C ARG A 59 14.42 51.54 49.17
N ARG A 60 14.05 51.13 50.39
CA ARG A 60 14.19 49.74 50.83
C ARG A 60 13.32 48.79 50.00
N LEU A 61 12.06 49.12 49.78
CA LEU A 61 11.15 48.32 48.96
C LEU A 61 11.59 48.26 47.50
N ALA A 62 12.11 49.36 46.95
CA ALA A 62 12.66 49.40 45.61
C ALA A 62 13.87 48.47 45.47
N GLU A 63 14.75 48.47 46.47
CA GLU A 63 15.92 47.58 46.51
C GLU A 63 15.52 46.10 46.65
N GLU A 64 14.57 45.78 47.54
CA GLU A 64 14.03 44.43 47.68
C GLU A 64 13.40 43.94 46.36
N ARG A 65 12.66 44.80 45.66
CA ARG A 65 12.10 44.48 44.33
C ARG A 65 13.18 44.27 43.28
N ARG A 66 14.27 45.03 43.33
CA ARG A 66 15.41 44.89 42.42
C ARG A 66 16.10 43.53 42.63
N VAL A 67 16.41 43.19 43.88
CA VAL A 67 17.02 41.91 44.25
C VAL A 67 16.11 40.74 43.86
N ALA A 68 14.83 40.78 44.21
CA ALA A 68 13.88 39.73 43.84
C ALA A 68 13.75 39.57 42.31
N ARG A 69 13.85 40.65 41.54
CA ARG A 69 13.86 40.60 40.06
C ARG A 69 15.13 39.95 39.53
N GLU A 70 16.28 40.29 40.10
CA GLU A 70 17.58 39.69 39.72
C GLU A 70 17.62 38.20 40.04
N GLU A 71 17.12 37.79 41.20
CA GLU A 71 17.01 36.37 41.58
C GLU A 71 16.12 35.58 40.61
N ARG A 72 14.95 36.12 40.24
CA ARG A 72 14.06 35.47 39.26
C ARG A 72 14.72 35.34 37.89
N LEU A 73 15.45 36.36 37.44
CA LEU A 73 16.18 36.31 36.17
C LEU A 73 17.33 35.29 36.22
N ALA A 74 18.03 35.21 37.35
CA ALA A 74 19.10 34.23 37.54
C ALA A 74 18.56 32.80 37.59
N GLU A 75 17.43 32.56 38.26
CA GLU A 75 16.75 31.27 38.30
C GLU A 75 16.26 30.86 36.90
N GLN A 76 15.62 31.78 36.17
CA GLN A 76 15.18 31.53 34.81
C GLN A 76 16.35 31.20 33.87
N ALA A 77 17.46 31.93 33.99
CA ALA A 77 18.66 31.67 33.20
C ALA A 77 19.29 30.28 33.49
N ARG A 78 19.22 29.82 34.75
CA ARG A 78 19.66 28.46 35.13
C ARG A 78 18.79 27.39 34.50
N LEU A 79 17.47 27.53 34.58
CA LEU A 79 16.53 26.59 33.96
C LEU A 79 16.67 26.57 32.43
N ASP A 80 16.90 27.72 31.81
CA ASP A 80 17.17 27.81 30.38
C ASP A 80 18.48 27.11 29.99
N ALA A 81 19.54 27.22 30.81
CA ALA A 81 20.79 26.51 30.58
C ALA A 81 20.63 24.99 30.71
N GLU A 82 19.95 24.52 31.75
CA GLU A 82 19.69 23.10 31.97
C GLU A 82 18.86 22.49 30.83
N ARG A 83 17.81 23.18 30.38
CA ARG A 83 17.04 22.75 29.20
C ARG A 83 17.88 22.65 27.94
N ARG A 84 18.77 23.61 27.70
CA ARG A 84 19.66 23.57 26.52
C ARG A 84 20.64 22.40 26.58
N GLU A 85 21.18 22.10 27.76
CA GLU A 85 22.05 20.93 27.95
C GLU A 85 21.29 19.62 27.74
N GLU A 86 20.06 19.50 28.24
CA GLU A 86 19.21 18.34 28.02
C GLU A 86 18.85 18.19 26.53
N GLU A 87 18.46 19.27 25.85
CA GLU A 87 18.20 19.28 24.41
C GLU A 87 19.43 18.85 23.60
N GLN A 88 20.62 19.31 23.98
CA GLN A 88 21.87 18.90 23.33
C GLN A 88 22.16 17.40 23.53
N ARG A 89 21.95 16.88 24.74
CA ARG A 89 22.13 15.46 25.04
C ARG A 89 21.15 14.60 24.24
N LEU A 90 19.88 14.98 24.20
CA LEU A 90 18.85 14.28 23.41
C LEU A 90 19.16 14.35 21.91
N ALA A 91 19.64 15.48 21.41
CA ALA A 91 20.04 15.62 20.01
C ALA A 91 21.24 14.74 19.65
N GLU A 92 22.23 14.62 20.54
CA GLU A 92 23.39 13.74 20.34
C GLU A 92 22.98 12.26 20.40
N GLU A 93 22.13 11.88 21.35
CA GLU A 93 21.58 10.52 21.45
C GLU A 93 20.76 10.15 20.21
N ALA A 94 19.92 11.05 19.72
CA ALA A 94 19.15 10.85 18.50
C ALA A 94 20.04 10.66 17.27
N ARG A 95 21.12 11.44 17.14
CA ARG A 95 22.11 11.27 16.05
C ARG A 95 22.81 9.91 16.14
N ARG A 96 23.24 9.50 17.32
CA ARG A 96 23.88 8.18 17.53
C ARG A 96 22.91 7.04 17.22
N ALA A 97 21.64 7.17 17.59
CA ALA A 97 20.62 6.18 17.28
C ALA A 97 20.33 6.08 15.76
N GLU A 98 20.33 7.22 15.05
CA GLU A 98 20.18 7.26 13.60
C GLU A 98 21.38 6.63 12.89
N ASP A 99 22.60 6.98 13.29
CA ASP A 99 23.84 6.39 12.74
C ASP A 99 23.88 4.87 12.98
N ALA A 100 23.46 4.40 14.16
CA ALA A 100 23.36 2.97 14.46
C ALA A 100 22.32 2.27 13.58
N ARG A 101 21.16 2.89 13.34
CA ARG A 101 20.11 2.35 12.45
C ARG A 101 20.62 2.25 11.00
N LEU A 102 21.30 3.29 10.50
CA LEU A 102 21.88 3.28 9.16
C LEU A 102 22.98 2.22 9.01
N ALA A 103 23.80 2.03 10.05
CA ALA A 103 24.82 0.98 10.07
C ALA A 103 24.22 -0.43 10.06
N GLU A 104 23.12 -0.65 10.81
CA GLU A 104 22.39 -1.92 10.80
C GLU A 104 21.72 -2.20 9.45
N GLU A 105 21.09 -1.18 8.85
CA GLU A 105 20.49 -1.28 7.52
C GLU A 105 21.54 -1.62 6.46
N ALA A 106 22.71 -0.95 6.49
CA ALA A 106 23.82 -1.27 5.60
C ALA A 106 24.34 -2.70 5.79
N ARG A 107 24.39 -3.20 7.03
CA ARG A 107 24.81 -4.58 7.33
C ARG A 107 23.82 -5.59 6.74
N LEU A 108 22.52 -5.38 6.94
CA LEU A 108 21.47 -6.25 6.40
C LEU A 108 21.46 -6.25 4.87
N GLU A 109 21.69 -5.09 4.26
CA GLU A 109 21.78 -4.98 2.80
C GLU A 109 23.00 -5.71 2.24
N MET A 110 24.16 -5.59 2.89
CA MET A 110 25.35 -6.37 2.52
C MET A 110 25.11 -7.88 2.66
N GLU A 111 24.44 -8.32 3.72
CA GLU A 111 24.08 -9.72 3.94
C GLU A 111 23.13 -10.24 2.85
N ARG A 112 22.12 -9.44 2.49
CA ARG A 112 21.19 -9.75 1.39
C ARG A 112 21.92 -9.87 0.05
N ILE A 113 22.84 -8.97 -0.25
CA ILE A 113 23.65 -9.01 -1.47
C ILE A 113 24.54 -10.27 -1.48
N ALA A 114 25.16 -10.61 -0.35
CA ALA A 114 26.00 -11.81 -0.24
C ALA A 114 25.18 -13.10 -0.42
N GLU A 115 23.98 -13.16 0.16
CA GLU A 115 23.07 -14.30 -0.01
C GLU A 115 22.59 -14.43 -1.46
N GLN A 116 22.24 -13.31 -2.10
CA GLN A 116 21.86 -13.29 -3.52
C GLN A 116 23.00 -13.77 -4.42
N ALA A 117 24.25 -13.37 -4.13
CA ALA A 117 25.41 -13.85 -4.87
C ALA A 117 25.61 -15.36 -4.72
N ARG A 118 25.44 -15.90 -3.50
CA ARG A 118 25.52 -17.34 -3.22
C ARG A 118 24.45 -18.13 -3.99
N LEU A 119 23.20 -17.67 -3.93
CA LEU A 119 22.08 -18.32 -4.64
C LEU A 119 22.27 -18.26 -6.17
N ALA A 120 22.82 -17.17 -6.69
CA ALA A 120 23.12 -17.04 -8.12
C ALA A 120 24.23 -18.01 -8.55
N GLU A 121 25.26 -18.21 -7.73
CA GLU A 121 26.32 -19.18 -7.99
C GLU A 121 25.79 -20.61 -7.97
N GLU A 122 24.96 -20.95 -6.98
CA GLU A 122 24.31 -22.27 -6.87
C GLU A 122 23.40 -22.55 -8.09
N ALA A 123 22.60 -21.57 -8.50
CA ALA A 123 21.76 -21.69 -9.70
C ALA A 123 22.59 -21.90 -10.98
N ARG A 124 23.73 -21.22 -11.11
CA ARG A 124 24.64 -21.39 -12.25
C ARG A 124 25.22 -22.81 -12.29
N LEU A 125 25.61 -23.37 -11.14
CA LEU A 125 26.11 -24.74 -11.05
C LEU A 125 25.01 -25.76 -11.40
N ALA A 126 23.80 -25.58 -10.86
CA ALA A 126 22.66 -26.44 -11.19
C ALA A 126 22.29 -26.41 -12.68
N GLU A 127 22.37 -25.24 -13.33
CA GLU A 127 22.15 -25.12 -14.76
C GLU A 127 23.23 -25.84 -15.58
N GLN A 128 24.51 -25.74 -15.18
CA GLN A 128 25.59 -26.47 -15.82
C GLN A 128 25.39 -27.98 -15.71
N GLU A 129 24.97 -28.48 -14.55
CA GLU A 129 24.67 -29.91 -14.36
C GLU A 129 23.49 -30.37 -15.23
N ARG A 130 22.42 -29.59 -15.30
CA ARG A 130 21.26 -29.88 -16.15
C ARG A 130 21.65 -29.95 -17.63
N LEU A 131 22.44 -28.99 -18.11
CA LEU A 131 22.91 -28.98 -19.50
C LEU A 131 23.83 -30.18 -19.79
N ALA A 132 24.67 -30.58 -18.82
CA ALA A 132 25.51 -31.77 -18.96
C ALA A 132 24.68 -33.07 -19.01
N GLU A 133 23.61 -33.16 -18.21
CA GLU A 133 22.67 -34.29 -18.25
C GLU A 133 21.89 -34.34 -19.57
N GLU A 134 21.37 -33.21 -20.03
CA GLU A 134 20.68 -33.09 -21.32
C GLU A 134 21.58 -33.51 -22.48
N ALA A 135 22.85 -33.09 -22.48
CA ALA A 135 23.82 -33.50 -23.49
C ALA A 135 24.05 -35.03 -23.48
N ARG A 136 24.13 -35.66 -22.29
CA ARG A 136 24.25 -37.12 -22.17
C ARG A 136 23.01 -37.85 -22.71
N LEU A 137 21.82 -37.36 -22.38
CA LEU A 137 20.56 -37.93 -22.87
C LEU A 137 20.42 -37.77 -24.38
N ALA A 138 20.82 -36.62 -24.93
CA ALA A 138 20.83 -36.38 -26.37
C ALA A 138 21.79 -37.33 -27.11
N GLU A 139 22.97 -37.58 -26.55
CA GLU A 139 23.91 -38.56 -27.10
C GLU A 139 23.34 -39.99 -27.06
N GLN A 140 22.71 -40.38 -25.94
CA GLN A 140 22.03 -41.67 -25.84
C GLN A 140 20.88 -41.81 -26.84
N ALA A 141 20.08 -40.75 -27.02
CA ALA A 141 18.98 -40.73 -27.99
C ALA A 141 19.50 -40.86 -29.43
N ARG A 142 20.60 -40.18 -29.78
CA ARG A 142 21.24 -40.31 -31.09
C ARG A 142 21.69 -41.74 -31.36
N LEU A 143 22.36 -42.38 -30.40
CA LEU A 143 22.80 -43.77 -30.52
C LEU A 143 21.61 -44.75 -30.63
N ALA A 144 20.53 -44.50 -29.89
CA ALA A 144 19.31 -45.30 -29.98
C ALA A 144 18.60 -45.13 -31.33
N GLU A 145 18.58 -43.91 -31.88
CA GLU A 145 18.02 -43.64 -33.21
C GLU A 145 18.83 -44.31 -34.31
N GLU A 146 20.17 -44.25 -34.25
CA GLU A 146 21.07 -44.95 -35.17
C GLU A 146 20.82 -46.47 -35.13
N ALA A 147 20.69 -47.05 -33.94
CA ALA A 147 20.34 -48.46 -33.78
C ALA A 147 18.95 -48.79 -34.34
N ARG A 148 17.98 -47.89 -34.16
CA ARG A 148 16.62 -48.08 -34.68
C ARG A 148 16.56 -48.00 -36.20
N LEU A 149 17.32 -47.09 -36.82
CA LEU A 149 17.45 -46.99 -38.27
C LEU A 149 18.12 -48.23 -38.85
N ALA A 150 19.18 -48.74 -38.21
CA ALA A 150 19.80 -49.99 -38.61
C ALA A 150 18.84 -51.19 -38.55
N GLU A 151 17.99 -51.27 -37.50
CA GLU A 151 16.97 -52.32 -37.40
C GLU A 151 15.85 -52.12 -38.43
N GLN A 152 15.42 -50.88 -38.67
CA GLN A 152 14.44 -50.56 -39.69
C GLN A 152 14.93 -50.94 -41.09
N GLU A 153 16.20 -50.70 -41.41
CA GLU A 153 16.81 -51.15 -42.67
C GLU A 153 16.82 -52.68 -42.80
N ARG A 154 17.08 -53.41 -41.70
CA ARG A 154 16.98 -54.88 -41.68
C ARG A 154 15.55 -55.35 -41.93
N VAL A 155 14.57 -54.73 -41.28
CA VAL A 155 13.15 -55.03 -41.45
C VAL A 155 12.68 -54.66 -42.85
N ASP A 156 13.14 -53.55 -43.42
CA ASP A 156 12.77 -53.12 -44.77
C ASP A 156 13.43 -53.99 -45.84
N GLN A 157 14.64 -54.49 -45.62
CA GLN A 157 15.22 -55.55 -46.45
C GLN A 157 14.38 -56.83 -46.39
N ALA A 158 13.91 -57.23 -45.20
CA ALA A 158 13.01 -58.38 -45.03
C ALA A 158 11.62 -58.16 -45.64
N ARG A 159 11.11 -56.91 -45.60
CA ARG A 159 9.84 -56.52 -46.23
C ARG A 159 9.95 -56.43 -47.74
N ARG A 160 11.07 -55.98 -48.31
CA ARG A 160 11.30 -55.99 -49.76
C ARG A 160 11.29 -57.42 -50.30
N THR A 161 11.91 -58.36 -49.59
CA THR A 161 11.85 -59.79 -49.90
C THR A 161 10.46 -60.41 -49.70
N ALA A 162 9.66 -59.90 -48.76
CA ALA A 162 8.27 -60.32 -48.57
C ALA A 162 7.28 -59.68 -49.56
N ALA A 163 7.51 -58.43 -49.97
CA ALA A 163 6.69 -57.67 -50.92
C ALA A 163 6.87 -58.15 -52.36
N GLU A 164 8.04 -58.73 -52.71
CA GLU A 164 8.24 -59.46 -53.96
C GLU A 164 7.32 -60.70 -54.09
N ARG A 165 6.65 -61.14 -53.01
CA ARG A 165 5.74 -62.30 -53.01
C ARG A 165 4.25 -61.96 -53.01
N LEU A 166 3.85 -60.71 -52.86
CA LEU A 166 2.43 -60.34 -52.76
C LEU A 166 2.10 -59.19 -53.71
N GLY A 167 1.49 -59.56 -54.83
CA GLY A 167 1.02 -58.64 -55.85
C GLY A 167 -0.14 -57.75 -55.39
N ASN A 168 0.13 -56.44 -55.45
CA ASN A 168 -0.73 -55.33 -55.87
C ASN A 168 -2.25 -55.51 -55.83
N ARG A 169 -2.87 -55.23 -54.67
CA ARG A 169 -4.24 -54.64 -54.63
C ARG A 169 -4.63 -53.90 -53.35
N GLY A 170 -3.68 -53.46 -52.51
CA GLY A 170 -3.98 -52.82 -51.21
C GLY A 170 -3.57 -51.34 -51.07
N GLN A 171 -2.71 -50.81 -51.95
CA GLN A 171 -2.03 -49.54 -51.64
C GLN A 171 -2.82 -48.26 -51.95
N ARG A 172 -3.84 -48.30 -52.83
CA ARG A 172 -4.55 -47.06 -53.23
C ARG A 172 -5.76 -46.68 -52.36
N GLN A 173 -6.22 -47.56 -51.47
CA GLN A 173 -7.30 -47.26 -50.51
C GLN A 173 -6.79 -47.03 -49.06
N ALA A 174 -5.54 -47.41 -48.75
CA ALA A 174 -4.93 -47.13 -47.45
C ALA A 174 -4.43 -45.69 -47.34
N GLU A 175 -3.79 -45.15 -48.38
CA GLU A 175 -3.18 -43.81 -48.37
C GLU A 175 -4.23 -42.67 -48.27
N THR A 176 -5.42 -42.85 -48.85
CA THR A 176 -6.50 -41.85 -48.82
C THR A 176 -7.32 -41.86 -47.53
N MET A 177 -7.40 -43.01 -46.84
CA MET A 177 -8.08 -43.12 -45.54
C MET A 177 -7.15 -42.73 -44.39
N GLU A 178 -5.85 -42.95 -44.52
CA GLU A 178 -4.82 -42.61 -43.54
C GLU A 178 -4.50 -41.11 -43.53
N GLU A 179 -4.51 -40.42 -44.68
CA GLU A 179 -4.42 -38.95 -44.72
C GLU A 179 -5.70 -38.23 -44.24
N ALA A 180 -6.88 -38.79 -44.49
CA ALA A 180 -8.15 -38.28 -43.96
C ALA A 180 -8.29 -38.53 -42.46
N ARG A 181 -7.84 -39.69 -41.97
CA ARG A 181 -7.76 -40.02 -40.55
C ARG A 181 -6.70 -39.18 -39.83
N ARG A 182 -5.54 -38.92 -40.45
CA ARG A 182 -4.49 -38.04 -39.92
C ARG A 182 -4.92 -36.57 -39.86
N ARG A 183 -5.71 -36.08 -40.83
CA ARG A 183 -6.34 -34.73 -40.77
C ARG A 183 -7.53 -34.65 -39.81
N ALA A 184 -8.22 -35.76 -39.53
CA ALA A 184 -9.26 -35.84 -38.50
C ALA A 184 -8.68 -36.02 -37.07
N GLU A 185 -7.54 -36.70 -36.95
CA GLU A 185 -6.73 -36.87 -35.72
C GLU A 185 -5.84 -35.64 -35.42
N GLU A 186 -5.78 -34.65 -36.34
CA GLU A 186 -5.10 -33.35 -36.15
C GLU A 186 -5.90 -32.34 -35.31
N ARG A 187 -7.15 -32.65 -34.92
CA ARG A 187 -7.76 -31.97 -33.77
C ARG A 187 -7.07 -32.46 -32.51
N LEU A 188 -6.11 -31.67 -32.02
CA LEU A 188 -5.53 -31.85 -30.69
C LEU A 188 -6.64 -32.17 -29.70
N THR A 189 -6.63 -33.38 -29.15
CA THR A 189 -7.51 -33.80 -28.06
C THR A 189 -7.29 -32.88 -26.86
N ASP A 190 -8.27 -32.79 -25.97
CA ASP A 190 -8.11 -32.07 -24.70
C ASP A 190 -6.85 -32.49 -23.94
N ASP A 191 -6.50 -33.79 -23.96
CA ASP A 191 -5.25 -34.30 -23.39
C ASP A 191 -4.01 -33.67 -24.03
N GLN A 192 -3.96 -33.60 -25.36
CA GLN A 192 -2.84 -33.01 -26.08
C GLN A 192 -2.77 -31.49 -25.88
N LEU A 193 -3.93 -30.80 -25.78
CA LEU A 193 -4.00 -29.38 -25.46
C LEU A 193 -3.45 -29.10 -24.07
N LEU A 194 -3.84 -29.89 -23.07
CA LEU A 194 -3.35 -29.78 -21.69
C LEU A 194 -1.85 -30.11 -21.60
N LEU A 195 -1.38 -31.15 -22.28
CA LEU A 195 0.05 -31.48 -22.31
C LEU A 195 0.89 -30.38 -22.97
N ALA A 196 0.37 -29.74 -24.02
CA ALA A 196 1.02 -28.58 -24.62
C ALA A 196 0.99 -27.36 -23.69
N ALA A 197 -0.14 -27.12 -23.02
CA ALA A 197 -0.31 -26.04 -22.05
C ALA A 197 0.59 -26.20 -20.80
N ARG A 198 0.93 -27.45 -20.43
CA ARG A 198 1.82 -27.76 -19.31
C ARG A 198 3.17 -27.04 -19.42
N ASN A 199 3.74 -26.95 -20.62
CA ASN A 199 5.04 -26.33 -20.84
C ASN A 199 5.00 -24.82 -20.62
N ASP A 200 3.88 -24.19 -20.97
CA ASP A 200 3.65 -22.76 -20.78
C ASP A 200 3.43 -22.41 -19.27
N LEU A 201 2.92 -23.37 -18.47
CA LEU A 201 2.71 -23.27 -17.02
C LEU A 201 3.94 -23.66 -16.16
N ALA A 202 5.07 -23.99 -16.78
CA ALA A 202 6.23 -24.53 -16.08
C ALA A 202 7.07 -23.42 -15.42
N GLY A 203 6.95 -23.30 -14.09
CA GLY A 203 7.81 -22.46 -13.27
C GLY A 203 8.09 -23.06 -11.89
N THR A 204 9.37 -23.19 -11.57
CA THR A 204 10.05 -23.58 -10.31
C THR A 204 9.77 -24.93 -9.63
N THR A 205 8.65 -25.65 -9.84
CA THR A 205 8.55 -27.08 -9.40
C THR A 205 7.61 -27.98 -10.22
N GLY A 206 6.77 -27.46 -11.12
CA GLY A 206 6.14 -28.23 -12.20
C GLY A 206 5.53 -29.60 -11.83
N ASP A 207 4.85 -29.72 -10.68
CA ASP A 207 4.28 -30.96 -10.13
C ASP A 207 2.99 -31.43 -10.84
N LEU A 208 2.80 -31.00 -12.09
CA LEU A 208 1.69 -31.45 -12.92
C LEU A 208 2.00 -32.85 -13.41
N ASN A 209 1.37 -33.84 -12.80
CA ASN A 209 1.50 -35.26 -13.16
C ASN A 209 0.87 -35.62 -14.54
N TRP A 210 0.51 -34.62 -15.35
CA TRP A 210 -0.15 -34.74 -16.64
C TRP A 210 0.74 -35.50 -17.61
N ARG A 211 0.33 -36.72 -17.95
CA ARG A 211 1.04 -37.61 -18.87
C ARG A 211 0.04 -38.59 -19.51
N LEU A 212 0.21 -38.89 -20.80
CA LEU A 212 -0.64 -39.85 -21.51
C LEU A 212 -0.63 -41.26 -20.89
N ALA A 213 0.43 -41.60 -20.14
CA ALA A 213 0.53 -42.87 -19.42
C ALA A 213 -0.40 -42.97 -18.21
N LEU A 214 -0.99 -41.86 -17.75
CA LEU A 214 -1.94 -41.83 -16.64
C LEU A 214 -3.33 -41.46 -17.15
N PRO A 215 -4.40 -42.05 -16.61
CA PRO A 215 -5.76 -41.68 -16.98
C PRO A 215 -6.05 -40.22 -16.59
N ARG A 216 -6.73 -39.46 -17.45
CA ARG A 216 -7.01 -38.01 -17.24
C ARG A 216 -7.63 -37.70 -15.86
N ARG A 217 -8.46 -38.60 -15.32
CA ARG A 217 -9.06 -38.46 -13.98
C ARG A 217 -8.05 -38.37 -12.83
N SER A 218 -6.81 -38.82 -13.03
CA SER A 218 -5.75 -38.71 -12.02
C SER A 218 -4.84 -37.51 -12.25
N TRP A 219 -5.08 -36.71 -13.29
CA TRP A 219 -4.29 -35.53 -13.58
C TRP A 219 -4.59 -34.45 -12.55
N THR A 220 -3.53 -33.88 -11.96
CA THR A 220 -3.63 -32.87 -10.91
C THR A 220 -4.51 -31.72 -11.39
N GLY A 221 -5.58 -31.43 -10.65
CA GLY A 221 -6.47 -30.31 -10.92
C GLY A 221 -7.38 -30.44 -12.14
N VAL A 222 -7.36 -31.56 -12.88
CA VAL A 222 -8.22 -31.72 -14.07
C VAL A 222 -9.54 -32.38 -13.68
N ARG A 223 -10.64 -31.71 -14.01
CA ARG A 223 -12.01 -32.23 -13.85
C ARG A 223 -12.59 -32.49 -15.24
N SER A 224 -13.09 -33.70 -15.44
CA SER A 224 -13.68 -34.13 -16.72
C SER A 224 -15.11 -34.62 -16.56
N ARG A 225 -15.92 -34.44 -17.62
CA ARG A 225 -17.27 -34.98 -17.74
C ARG A 225 -17.31 -35.80 -19.03
N GLY A 226 -17.22 -37.12 -18.91
CA GLY A 226 -16.95 -37.96 -20.08
C GLY A 226 -15.56 -37.65 -20.63
N ASP A 227 -15.48 -37.39 -21.93
CA ASP A 227 -14.23 -37.07 -22.64
C ASP A 227 -13.88 -35.57 -22.62
N ASP A 228 -14.74 -34.73 -22.08
CA ASP A 228 -14.57 -33.27 -22.07
C ASP A 228 -13.92 -32.77 -20.78
N VAL A 229 -12.96 -31.85 -20.88
CA VAL A 229 -12.43 -31.12 -19.73
C VAL A 229 -13.37 -29.98 -19.36
N VAL A 230 -13.97 -30.09 -18.17
CA VAL A 230 -14.96 -29.13 -17.65
C VAL A 230 -14.43 -28.29 -16.50
N GLY A 231 -13.22 -28.57 -16.00
CA GLY A 231 -12.59 -27.74 -14.99
C GLY A 231 -11.09 -27.95 -14.88
N LEU A 232 -10.36 -26.87 -14.65
CA LEU A 232 -8.95 -26.86 -14.31
C LEU A 232 -8.78 -26.09 -13.01
N ASP A 233 -8.43 -26.78 -11.93
CA ASP A 233 -8.19 -26.22 -10.60
C ASP A 233 -6.74 -26.45 -10.16
N LEU A 234 -5.91 -25.45 -10.42
CA LEU A 234 -4.48 -25.43 -10.17
C LEU A 234 -4.10 -24.32 -9.18
N ASN A 235 -5.00 -24.00 -8.25
CA ASN A 235 -4.74 -22.99 -7.23
C ASN A 235 -3.54 -23.36 -6.33
N GLY A 236 -2.67 -22.39 -6.04
CA GLY A 236 -1.62 -22.58 -5.02
C GLY A 236 -0.52 -23.57 -5.42
N ARG A 237 -0.29 -23.80 -6.72
CA ARG A 237 0.63 -24.84 -7.23
C ARG A 237 2.03 -24.33 -7.56
N SER A 238 2.35 -23.10 -7.18
CA SER A 238 3.63 -22.45 -7.50
C SER A 238 3.98 -22.46 -8.99
N LEU A 239 2.97 -22.56 -9.87
CA LEU A 239 3.15 -22.54 -11.33
C LEU A 239 3.72 -21.20 -11.77
N GLY A 240 4.54 -21.18 -12.81
CA GLY A 240 5.08 -19.95 -13.39
C GLY A 240 4.90 -19.95 -14.90
N GLY A 241 5.64 -19.08 -15.59
CA GLY A 241 5.40 -18.84 -17.02
C GLY A 241 4.11 -18.08 -17.27
N GLY A 242 3.62 -18.11 -18.50
CA GLY A 242 2.42 -17.37 -18.93
C GLY A 242 1.15 -18.20 -18.89
N ILE A 243 -0.01 -17.55 -18.92
CA ILE A 243 -1.27 -18.28 -19.12
C ILE A 243 -1.28 -18.85 -20.55
N PRO A 244 -1.41 -20.17 -20.74
CA PRO A 244 -1.33 -20.79 -22.06
C PRO A 244 -2.56 -20.46 -22.91
N THR A 245 -2.36 -19.84 -24.08
CA THR A 245 -3.47 -19.54 -25.01
C THR A 245 -4.23 -20.79 -25.45
N ARG A 246 -3.56 -21.94 -25.46
CA ARG A 246 -4.14 -23.24 -25.83
C ARG A 246 -5.27 -23.69 -24.90
N VAL A 247 -5.30 -23.23 -23.65
CA VAL A 247 -6.39 -23.53 -22.70
C VAL A 247 -7.72 -22.97 -23.21
N ALA A 248 -7.69 -21.89 -23.99
CA ALA A 248 -8.88 -21.34 -24.63
C ALA A 248 -9.57 -22.28 -25.64
N ARG A 249 -8.89 -23.35 -26.07
CA ARG A 249 -9.46 -24.36 -26.98
C ARG A 249 -10.28 -25.44 -26.29
N LEU A 250 -10.29 -25.47 -24.95
CA LEU A 250 -11.11 -26.38 -24.16
C LEU A 250 -12.54 -25.82 -24.04
N THR A 251 -13.33 -25.95 -25.10
CA THR A 251 -14.62 -25.25 -25.24
C THR A 251 -15.69 -25.66 -24.22
N GLU A 252 -15.50 -26.79 -23.55
CA GLU A 252 -16.39 -27.31 -22.50
C GLU A 252 -15.99 -26.85 -21.08
N LEU A 253 -14.96 -26.03 -20.94
CA LEU A 253 -14.43 -25.61 -19.65
C LEU A 253 -15.43 -24.70 -18.91
N GLU A 254 -15.83 -25.12 -17.71
CA GLU A 254 -16.72 -24.35 -16.82
C GLU A 254 -15.95 -23.63 -15.70
N LEU A 255 -14.77 -24.11 -15.34
CA LEU A 255 -13.92 -23.57 -14.27
C LEU A 255 -12.46 -23.49 -14.73
N LEU A 256 -11.85 -22.32 -14.62
CA LEU A 256 -10.41 -22.12 -14.76
C LEU A 256 -9.88 -21.39 -13.54
N ASN A 257 -9.23 -22.14 -12.64
CA ASN A 257 -8.61 -21.61 -11.44
C ASN A 257 -7.10 -21.77 -11.47
N LEU A 258 -6.42 -20.65 -11.70
CA LEU A 258 -4.96 -20.52 -11.68
C LEU A 258 -4.51 -19.56 -10.57
N GLY A 259 -5.38 -19.23 -9.61
CA GLY A 259 -5.07 -18.29 -8.54
C GLY A 259 -3.94 -18.75 -7.61
N GLY A 260 -3.24 -17.82 -6.95
CA GLY A 260 -2.19 -18.16 -5.97
C GLY A 260 -0.97 -18.85 -6.58
N ASN A 261 -0.57 -18.46 -7.79
CA ASN A 261 0.61 -18.99 -8.47
C ASN A 261 1.64 -17.86 -8.70
N ARG A 262 2.66 -18.13 -9.52
CA ARG A 262 3.70 -17.19 -9.94
C ARG A 262 3.62 -16.90 -11.44
N LEU A 263 2.40 -16.92 -12.00
CA LEU A 263 2.18 -16.69 -13.44
C LEU A 263 2.51 -15.25 -13.79
N THR A 264 3.18 -15.05 -14.91
CA THR A 264 3.62 -13.75 -15.44
C THR A 264 3.00 -13.49 -16.82
N GLY A 265 3.27 -12.33 -17.40
CA GLY A 265 2.76 -11.96 -18.72
C GLY A 265 1.31 -11.51 -18.71
N ALA A 266 0.75 -11.32 -19.89
CA ALA A 266 -0.61 -10.80 -20.08
C ALA A 266 -1.68 -11.89 -19.94
N ILE A 267 -2.89 -11.48 -19.58
CA ILE A 267 -4.09 -12.33 -19.72
C ILE A 267 -4.37 -12.46 -21.23
N PRO A 268 -4.42 -13.69 -21.78
CA PRO A 268 -4.69 -13.87 -23.21
C PRO A 268 -6.13 -13.49 -23.58
N ALA A 269 -6.28 -12.74 -24.67
CA ALA A 269 -7.58 -12.38 -25.22
C ALA A 269 -8.39 -13.62 -25.65
N GLU A 270 -7.70 -14.70 -26.04
CA GLU A 270 -8.28 -15.96 -26.46
C GLU A 270 -9.16 -16.60 -25.37
N LEU A 271 -8.91 -16.32 -24.08
CA LEU A 271 -9.77 -16.81 -23.00
C LEU A 271 -11.23 -16.34 -23.15
N GLY A 272 -11.48 -15.22 -23.83
CA GLY A 272 -12.82 -14.74 -24.17
C GLY A 272 -13.64 -15.70 -25.03
N SER A 273 -13.00 -16.69 -25.68
CA SER A 273 -13.68 -17.72 -26.48
C SER A 273 -14.31 -18.84 -25.65
N LEU A 274 -14.03 -18.91 -24.33
CA LEU A 274 -14.56 -19.94 -23.43
C LEU A 274 -16.01 -19.64 -23.02
N GLY A 275 -16.94 -19.77 -23.96
CA GLY A 275 -18.35 -19.40 -23.77
C GLY A 275 -19.10 -20.16 -22.67
N LYS A 276 -18.60 -21.32 -22.20
CA LYS A 276 -19.19 -22.11 -21.10
C LYS A 276 -18.57 -21.82 -19.73
N LEU A 277 -17.55 -20.97 -19.66
CA LEU A 277 -16.84 -20.69 -18.43
C LEU A 277 -17.74 -19.94 -17.45
N LYS A 278 -17.80 -20.43 -16.22
CA LYS A 278 -18.56 -19.84 -15.11
C LYS A 278 -17.66 -19.17 -14.09
N ALA A 279 -16.45 -19.67 -13.90
CA ALA A 279 -15.52 -19.11 -12.94
C ALA A 279 -14.11 -19.02 -13.53
N LEU A 280 -13.55 -17.81 -13.50
CA LEU A 280 -12.18 -17.49 -13.88
C LEU A 280 -11.46 -16.87 -12.69
N PHE A 281 -10.53 -17.62 -12.11
CA PHE A 281 -9.74 -17.24 -10.95
C PHE A 281 -8.27 -17.13 -11.34
N LEU A 282 -7.76 -15.90 -11.37
CA LEU A 282 -6.38 -15.56 -11.73
C LEU A 282 -5.72 -14.68 -10.64
N GLU A 283 -6.34 -14.57 -9.46
CA GLU A 283 -5.83 -13.74 -8.37
C GLU A 283 -4.45 -14.18 -7.86
N ASP A 284 -3.78 -13.31 -7.10
CA ASP A 284 -2.54 -13.64 -6.38
C ASP A 284 -1.48 -14.26 -7.31
N ASN A 285 -1.19 -13.56 -8.40
CA ASN A 285 -0.18 -13.91 -9.41
C ASN A 285 0.68 -12.66 -9.75
N GLN A 286 1.51 -12.76 -10.79
CA GLN A 286 2.37 -11.67 -11.29
C GLN A 286 1.94 -11.25 -12.72
N LEU A 287 0.65 -11.37 -13.04
CA LEU A 287 0.09 -11.05 -14.35
C LEU A 287 0.13 -9.54 -14.59
N SER A 288 0.59 -9.14 -15.78
CA SER A 288 0.79 -7.74 -16.18
C SER A 288 0.02 -7.42 -17.46
N GLY A 289 0.17 -6.21 -18.00
CA GLY A 289 -0.60 -5.77 -19.17
C GLY A 289 -2.04 -5.40 -18.84
N GLN A 290 -2.90 -5.32 -19.85
CA GLN A 290 -4.29 -4.87 -19.72
C GLN A 290 -5.26 -6.05 -19.53
N ILE A 291 -6.44 -5.78 -18.97
CA ILE A 291 -7.54 -6.74 -19.04
C ILE A 291 -8.07 -6.75 -20.49
N PRO A 292 -8.10 -7.91 -21.17
CA PRO A 292 -8.63 -7.99 -22.53
C PRO A 292 -10.13 -7.70 -22.58
N ALA A 293 -10.57 -6.91 -23.56
CA ALA A 293 -11.99 -6.61 -23.77
C ALA A 293 -12.79 -7.87 -24.16
N GLU A 294 -12.13 -8.83 -24.78
CA GLU A 294 -12.66 -10.13 -25.21
C GLU A 294 -13.20 -10.95 -24.03
N LEU A 295 -12.74 -10.69 -22.80
CA LEU A 295 -13.32 -11.34 -21.62
C LEU A 295 -14.80 -11.01 -21.45
N GLY A 296 -15.26 -9.86 -21.98
CA GLY A 296 -16.67 -9.46 -22.02
C GLY A 296 -17.58 -10.35 -22.88
N ALA A 297 -17.02 -11.26 -23.68
CA ALA A 297 -17.80 -12.20 -24.51
C ALA A 297 -18.30 -13.43 -23.74
N MET A 298 -17.79 -13.70 -22.54
CA MET A 298 -18.12 -14.89 -21.73
C MET A 298 -19.45 -14.73 -20.98
N SER A 299 -20.58 -14.76 -21.71
CA SER A 299 -21.93 -14.52 -21.15
C SER A 299 -22.36 -15.40 -19.97
N ASN A 300 -21.75 -16.58 -19.78
CA ASN A 300 -22.01 -17.50 -18.67
C ASN A 300 -21.13 -17.26 -17.44
N LEU A 301 -20.19 -16.31 -17.49
CA LEU A 301 -19.25 -16.07 -16.41
C LEU A 301 -19.98 -15.49 -15.19
N GLU A 302 -19.89 -16.18 -14.07
CA GLU A 302 -20.45 -15.80 -12.77
C GLU A 302 -19.38 -15.15 -11.89
N ASP A 303 -18.13 -15.60 -12.00
CA ASP A 303 -17.03 -15.14 -11.15
C ASP A 303 -15.79 -14.77 -11.95
N LEU A 304 -15.33 -13.53 -11.76
CA LEU A 304 -14.09 -13.01 -12.33
C LEU A 304 -13.21 -12.42 -11.23
N HIS A 305 -12.14 -13.15 -10.87
CA HIS A 305 -11.19 -12.72 -9.86
C HIS A 305 -9.81 -12.47 -10.48
N LEU A 306 -9.39 -11.21 -10.50
CA LEU A 306 -8.08 -10.78 -11.02
C LEU A 306 -7.26 -9.99 -9.99
N TYR A 307 -7.72 -9.94 -8.73
CA TYR A 307 -7.12 -9.12 -7.67
C TYR A 307 -5.69 -9.56 -7.32
N ASN A 308 -4.90 -8.66 -6.71
CA ASN A 308 -3.50 -8.91 -6.37
C ASN A 308 -2.65 -9.35 -7.59
N ASN A 309 -2.72 -8.58 -8.68
CA ASN A 309 -1.86 -8.71 -9.85
C ASN A 309 -1.41 -7.32 -10.32
N PRO A 310 -0.20 -7.15 -10.89
CA PRO A 310 0.25 -5.89 -11.49
C PRO A 310 -0.43 -5.54 -12.84
N LEU A 311 -1.74 -5.78 -12.98
CA LEU A 311 -2.52 -5.42 -14.16
C LEU A 311 -2.65 -3.90 -14.30
N THR A 312 -2.51 -3.39 -15.51
CA THR A 312 -2.51 -1.97 -15.88
C THR A 312 -3.65 -1.68 -16.87
N GLY A 313 -3.71 -0.46 -17.41
CA GLY A 313 -4.74 -0.07 -18.38
C GLY A 313 -6.03 0.39 -17.72
N ILE A 314 -7.16 0.13 -18.36
CA ILE A 314 -8.50 0.51 -17.90
C ILE A 314 -9.35 -0.73 -17.59
N ILE A 315 -10.46 -0.55 -16.89
CA ILE A 315 -11.52 -1.56 -16.86
C ILE A 315 -12.22 -1.52 -18.23
N PRO A 316 -12.22 -2.61 -19.02
CA PRO A 316 -12.91 -2.63 -20.31
C PRO A 316 -14.42 -2.45 -20.14
N PRO A 317 -15.07 -1.51 -20.85
CA PRO A 317 -16.53 -1.36 -20.84
C PRO A 317 -17.27 -2.64 -21.22
N GLU A 318 -16.66 -3.49 -22.05
CA GLU A 318 -17.19 -4.77 -22.51
C GLU A 318 -17.47 -5.76 -21.37
N LEU A 319 -16.82 -5.59 -20.20
CA LEU A 319 -17.16 -6.37 -19.01
C LEU A 319 -18.61 -6.13 -18.54
N GLY A 320 -19.24 -5.02 -18.95
CA GLY A 320 -20.67 -4.77 -18.74
C GLY A 320 -21.60 -5.75 -19.46
N ASN A 321 -21.11 -6.49 -20.46
CA ASN A 321 -21.89 -7.49 -21.21
C ASN A 321 -22.05 -8.83 -20.47
N LEU A 322 -21.38 -9.02 -19.33
CA LEU A 322 -21.37 -10.26 -18.57
C LEU A 322 -22.65 -10.42 -17.73
N ALA A 323 -23.78 -10.66 -18.38
CA ALA A 323 -25.12 -10.67 -17.76
C ALA A 323 -25.28 -11.63 -16.56
N SER A 324 -24.48 -12.70 -16.51
CA SER A 324 -24.50 -13.70 -15.42
C SER A 324 -23.54 -13.39 -14.25
N LEU A 325 -22.76 -12.30 -14.34
CA LEU A 325 -21.68 -12.02 -13.41
C LEU A 325 -22.21 -11.66 -12.02
N LYS A 326 -21.75 -12.39 -11.01
CA LYS A 326 -22.07 -12.21 -9.59
C LYS A 326 -20.92 -11.58 -8.82
N ARG A 327 -19.68 -11.91 -9.15
CA ARG A 327 -18.50 -11.41 -8.42
C ARG A 327 -17.43 -10.91 -9.39
N LEU A 328 -17.16 -9.60 -9.33
CA LEU A 328 -16.06 -8.95 -10.03
C LEU A 328 -15.06 -8.40 -9.02
N ARG A 329 -13.86 -8.98 -8.99
CA ARG A 329 -12.80 -8.60 -8.04
C ARG A 329 -11.53 -8.18 -8.77
N LEU A 330 -11.28 -6.88 -8.79
CA LEU A 330 -10.12 -6.23 -9.41
C LEU A 330 -9.31 -5.43 -8.38
N SER A 331 -9.38 -5.79 -7.10
CA SER A 331 -8.71 -5.03 -6.03
C SER A 331 -7.20 -5.21 -6.06
N ARG A 332 -6.43 -4.21 -5.60
CA ARG A 332 -4.97 -4.27 -5.51
C ARG A 332 -4.33 -4.63 -6.85
N THR A 333 -4.75 -3.93 -7.89
CA THR A 333 -4.08 -3.94 -9.20
C THR A 333 -3.58 -2.52 -9.52
N GLN A 334 -3.04 -2.30 -10.71
CA GLN A 334 -2.53 -0.99 -11.14
C GLN A 334 -3.43 -0.35 -12.20
N ILE A 335 -4.70 -0.79 -12.29
CA ILE A 335 -5.68 -0.28 -13.25
C ILE A 335 -5.96 1.20 -12.97
N ALA A 336 -5.99 1.99 -14.05
CA ALA A 336 -6.23 3.42 -14.07
C ALA A 336 -7.48 3.75 -14.89
N GLY A 337 -7.71 5.04 -15.16
CA GLY A 337 -8.87 5.51 -15.91
C GLY A 337 -10.13 5.61 -15.05
N ARG A 338 -11.30 5.62 -15.69
CA ARG A 338 -12.61 5.78 -15.04
C ARG A 338 -13.26 4.42 -14.79
N ILE A 339 -14.19 4.36 -13.85
CA ILE A 339 -15.10 3.22 -13.72
C ILE A 339 -16.09 3.30 -14.91
N PRO A 340 -16.22 2.27 -15.77
CA PRO A 340 -17.15 2.29 -16.88
C PRO A 340 -18.62 2.29 -16.40
N PRO A 341 -19.49 3.17 -16.91
CA PRO A 341 -20.92 3.15 -16.60
C PRO A 341 -21.61 1.85 -17.04
N GLU A 342 -21.07 1.16 -18.04
CA GLU A 342 -21.54 -0.14 -18.56
C GLU A 342 -21.54 -1.22 -17.48
N LEU A 343 -20.69 -1.11 -16.45
CA LEU A 343 -20.75 -2.03 -15.31
C LEU A 343 -22.10 -1.97 -14.59
N GLY A 344 -22.88 -0.88 -14.73
CA GLY A 344 -24.24 -0.77 -14.22
C GLY A 344 -25.25 -1.70 -14.90
N GLN A 345 -24.90 -2.36 -16.00
CA GLN A 345 -25.76 -3.33 -16.70
C GLN A 345 -25.76 -4.72 -16.04
N LEU A 346 -24.85 -4.97 -15.10
CA LEU A 346 -24.63 -6.28 -14.46
C LEU A 346 -25.68 -6.57 -13.37
N GLY A 347 -26.95 -6.78 -13.76
CA GLY A 347 -28.07 -6.90 -12.83
C GLY A 347 -27.96 -8.01 -11.77
N GLN A 348 -27.13 -9.04 -12.00
CA GLN A 348 -26.87 -10.13 -11.06
C GLN A 348 -25.65 -9.89 -10.15
N LEU A 349 -24.94 -8.78 -10.31
CA LEU A 349 -23.69 -8.53 -9.58
C LEU A 349 -23.96 -8.35 -8.08
N GLU A 350 -23.35 -9.19 -7.27
CA GLU A 350 -23.42 -9.16 -5.81
C GLU A 350 -22.18 -8.50 -5.18
N LEU A 351 -21.02 -8.62 -5.83
CA LEU A 351 -19.76 -8.08 -5.33
C LEU A 351 -19.00 -7.35 -6.45
N LEU A 352 -18.74 -6.07 -6.23
CA LEU A 352 -17.86 -5.24 -7.07
C LEU A 352 -16.71 -4.71 -6.20
N ALA A 353 -15.51 -5.28 -6.37
CA ALA A 353 -14.35 -4.96 -5.54
C ALA A 353 -13.23 -4.30 -6.35
N LEU A 354 -13.12 -2.97 -6.28
CA LEU A 354 -12.15 -2.15 -7.01
C LEU A 354 -11.14 -1.43 -6.11
N SER A 355 -10.99 -1.84 -4.86
CA SER A 355 -10.14 -1.14 -3.89
C SER A 355 -8.65 -1.24 -4.22
N GLY A 356 -7.85 -0.21 -3.93
CA GLY A 356 -6.40 -0.27 -4.11
C GLY A 356 -5.98 -0.27 -5.59
N ASN A 357 -6.52 0.65 -6.38
CA ASN A 357 -6.18 0.85 -7.79
C ASN A 357 -5.82 2.32 -8.04
N GLN A 358 -5.64 2.70 -9.31
CA GLN A 358 -5.39 4.08 -9.75
C GLN A 358 -6.63 4.70 -10.43
N LEU A 359 -7.84 4.20 -10.12
CA LEU A 359 -9.07 4.68 -10.73
C LEU A 359 -9.32 6.15 -10.39
N SER A 360 -9.85 6.90 -11.35
CA SER A 360 -10.00 8.35 -11.30
C SER A 360 -11.33 8.79 -11.91
N GLY A 361 -11.69 10.05 -11.71
CA GLY A 361 -12.98 10.59 -12.14
C GLY A 361 -14.11 10.24 -11.17
N GLN A 362 -15.34 10.46 -11.62
CA GLN A 362 -16.54 10.31 -10.80
C GLN A 362 -17.01 8.85 -10.73
N ILE A 363 -17.73 8.52 -9.65
CA ILE A 363 -18.45 7.24 -9.54
C ILE A 363 -19.67 7.31 -10.47
N PRO A 364 -19.82 6.41 -11.46
CA PRO A 364 -20.97 6.40 -12.36
C PRO A 364 -22.29 6.19 -11.60
N ALA A 365 -23.31 6.97 -11.92
CA ALA A 365 -24.64 6.83 -11.30
C ALA A 365 -25.33 5.53 -11.70
N GLU A 366 -24.95 4.97 -12.86
CA GLU A 366 -25.42 3.71 -13.45
C GLU A 366 -25.15 2.51 -12.53
N LEU A 367 -24.14 2.57 -11.66
CA LEU A 367 -23.91 1.52 -10.66
C LEU A 367 -25.11 1.33 -9.71
N ALA A 368 -26.02 2.30 -9.63
CA ALA A 368 -27.25 2.15 -8.86
C ALA A 368 -28.28 1.21 -9.51
N ASN A 369 -28.10 0.85 -10.77
CA ASN A 369 -28.90 -0.17 -11.45
C ASN A 369 -28.56 -1.59 -10.98
N LEU A 370 -27.47 -1.77 -10.23
CA LEU A 370 -27.04 -3.04 -9.66
C LEU A 370 -27.92 -3.40 -8.45
N THR A 371 -29.11 -3.93 -8.72
CA THR A 371 -30.14 -4.26 -7.73
C THR A 371 -29.74 -5.42 -6.83
N SER A 372 -28.91 -6.34 -7.32
CA SER A 372 -28.39 -7.49 -6.54
C SER A 372 -27.14 -7.17 -5.72
N LEU A 373 -26.58 -5.95 -5.83
CA LEU A 373 -25.28 -5.62 -5.26
C LEU A 373 -25.32 -5.64 -3.74
N ARG A 374 -24.49 -6.49 -3.16
CA ARG A 374 -24.31 -6.69 -1.72
C ARG A 374 -22.99 -6.18 -1.21
N ARG A 375 -22.04 -5.77 -2.06
CA ARG A 375 -20.77 -5.20 -1.62
C ARG A 375 -20.07 -4.46 -2.75
N LEU A 376 -19.79 -3.19 -2.51
CA LEU A 376 -19.10 -2.28 -3.43
C LEU A 376 -17.89 -1.64 -2.74
N THR A 377 -16.67 -2.10 -2.99
CA THR A 377 -15.47 -1.53 -2.34
C THR A 377 -14.66 -0.66 -3.30
N LEU A 378 -14.42 0.60 -2.94
CA LEU A 378 -13.81 1.62 -3.80
C LEU A 378 -12.63 2.37 -3.15
N ARG A 379 -12.25 2.05 -1.89
CA ARG A 379 -11.17 2.73 -1.17
C ARG A 379 -9.83 2.65 -1.89
N ASP A 380 -8.91 3.53 -1.48
CA ASP A 380 -7.53 3.53 -1.95
C ASP A 380 -7.48 3.65 -3.49
N ASN A 381 -8.18 4.66 -4.02
CA ASN A 381 -8.23 5.08 -5.42
C ASN A 381 -8.07 6.61 -5.53
N ARG A 382 -8.03 7.15 -6.75
CA ARG A 382 -7.95 8.59 -7.07
C ARG A 382 -9.31 9.15 -7.54
N LEU A 383 -10.42 8.60 -7.02
CA LEU A 383 -11.77 9.03 -7.38
C LEU A 383 -12.01 10.48 -6.94
N SER A 384 -12.83 11.21 -7.71
CA SER A 384 -13.16 12.62 -7.48
C SER A 384 -14.66 12.87 -7.64
N GLY A 385 -15.11 14.08 -7.33
CA GLY A 385 -16.53 14.45 -7.38
C GLY A 385 -17.26 14.09 -6.09
N CYS A 386 -18.45 13.50 -6.21
CA CYS A 386 -19.33 13.22 -5.08
C CYS A 386 -19.95 11.82 -5.22
N ILE A 387 -20.49 11.28 -4.13
CA ILE A 387 -21.21 10.01 -4.12
C ILE A 387 -22.62 10.24 -4.73
N PRO A 388 -22.98 9.59 -5.85
CA PRO A 388 -24.31 9.72 -6.44
C PRO A 388 -25.42 9.31 -5.46
N ARG A 389 -26.48 10.13 -5.35
CA ARG A 389 -27.62 9.87 -4.45
C ARG A 389 -28.20 8.44 -4.55
N PRO A 390 -28.36 7.85 -5.75
CA PRO A 390 -28.86 6.47 -5.87
C PRO A 390 -27.95 5.39 -5.25
N LEU A 391 -26.65 5.69 -5.07
CA LEU A 391 -25.67 4.81 -4.43
C LEU A 391 -25.62 4.98 -2.91
N MET A 392 -26.36 5.95 -2.35
CA MET A 392 -26.41 6.20 -0.91
C MET A 392 -26.99 5.04 -0.11
N ARG A 393 -27.74 4.15 -0.76
CA ARG A 393 -28.18 2.87 -0.17
C ARG A 393 -26.99 1.98 0.29
N PHE A 394 -25.78 2.29 -0.16
CA PHE A 394 -24.53 1.61 0.21
C PHE A 394 -23.67 2.39 1.22
N GLU A 395 -24.16 3.50 1.79
CA GLU A 395 -23.38 4.32 2.73
C GLU A 395 -23.07 3.64 4.06
N SER A 396 -21.90 4.02 4.58
CA SER A 396 -21.13 3.43 5.66
C SER A 396 -21.85 3.32 7.01
N GLY A 397 -22.88 4.13 7.26
CA GLY A 397 -23.66 4.08 8.51
C GLY A 397 -24.56 2.85 8.64
N ILE A 398 -24.87 2.20 7.51
CA ILE A 398 -25.78 1.03 7.45
C ILE A 398 -25.15 -0.13 6.66
N ASN A 399 -24.26 0.15 5.71
CA ASN A 399 -23.53 -0.86 4.94
C ASN A 399 -22.03 -0.54 4.86
N PRO A 400 -21.12 -1.38 5.41
CA PRO A 400 -19.67 -1.14 5.44
C PRO A 400 -18.98 -1.22 4.05
N GLN A 401 -19.74 -1.12 2.97
CA GLN A 401 -19.36 -1.56 1.63
C GLN A 401 -18.60 -0.46 0.89
N LEU A 402 -19.12 0.77 0.84
CA LEU A 402 -18.41 1.97 0.36
C LEU A 402 -17.27 2.44 1.29
N GLY A 403 -16.77 1.56 2.17
CA GLY A 403 -15.82 1.89 3.22
C GLY A 403 -14.56 2.56 2.66
N GLY A 404 -14.20 3.71 3.23
CA GLY A 404 -12.91 4.38 3.04
C GLY A 404 -12.84 5.43 1.91
N VAL A 405 -13.91 5.63 1.13
CA VAL A 405 -13.95 6.72 0.12
C VAL A 405 -14.30 8.05 0.80
N ARG A 406 -13.39 9.02 0.78
CA ARG A 406 -13.60 10.38 1.34
C ARG A 406 -14.12 11.35 0.26
N LEU A 407 -15.32 11.09 -0.28
CA LEU A 407 -15.98 12.00 -1.23
C LEU A 407 -17.23 12.62 -0.59
N PRO A 408 -17.55 13.91 -0.86
CA PRO A 408 -18.78 14.54 -0.40
C PRO A 408 -20.02 13.90 -1.06
N GLU A 409 -21.19 14.08 -0.45
CA GLU A 409 -22.46 13.65 -1.04
C GLU A 409 -22.90 14.59 -2.17
N CYS A 410 -23.44 14.06 -3.27
CA CYS A 410 -23.97 14.91 -4.33
C CYS A 410 -25.22 15.65 -3.86
N GLY A 411 -25.13 16.98 -3.73
CA GLY A 411 -26.25 17.87 -3.44
C GLY A 411 -26.55 18.10 -1.96
N ARG A 412 -25.55 17.97 -1.06
CA ARG A 412 -25.49 18.73 0.20
C ARG A 412 -24.59 19.94 -0.05
N GLN A 413 -25.20 21.11 -0.27
CA GLN A 413 -24.53 22.42 -0.15
C GLN A 413 -24.76 22.95 1.26
#